data_AF-A0A2D4NGK1-F1
#
_entry.id   AF-A0A2D4NGK1-F1
#
_cell.length_a   1.000
_cell.length_b   1.000
_cell.length_c   1.000
_cell.angle_alpha   90.00
_cell.angle_beta   90.00
_cell.angle_gamma   90.00
#
_symmetry.space_group_name_H-M   'P 1'
#
loop_
_entity.id
_entity.type
_entity.pdbx_description
1 polymer ?
#
loop_
_entity_poly.entity_id
_entity_poly.type
_entity_poly.pdbx_seq_one_letter_code
_entity_poly.pdbx_strand_id
1 'polypeptide(L)'
;RVAVYGGEGDNLKKLSDVGIDESYIGDVCVLEDMTTHLPVIEVRIVECRDDGIDVRLRGIKIKSSRQRELGLNADMFQPANLVRYPRLEGRDPDVLYWRAVIQQRFIKILDNVLHHLVPAWDYTLGTFNELKHIKQFLLLSKR
;
A
#
# COMPACT_ATOMS: atom_id res chain seq x y z
N ARG A 1 -17.33 25.04 0.11
CA ARG A 1 -16.67 24.27 -0.99
C ARG A 1 -15.27 23.86 -0.58
N VAL A 2 -14.83 22.66 -0.97
CA VAL A 2 -13.50 22.10 -0.60
C VAL A 2 -12.77 21.64 -1.85
N ALA A 3 -11.54 22.11 -2.06
CA ALA A 3 -10.67 21.67 -3.15
C ALA A 3 -9.55 20.80 -2.61
N VAL A 4 -9.25 19.69 -3.29
CA VAL A 4 -8.20 18.76 -2.89
C VAL A 4 -7.12 18.71 -3.95
N TYR A 5 -5.87 18.75 -3.50
CA TYR A 5 -4.68 18.67 -4.32
C TYR A 5 -3.78 17.53 -3.86
N GLY A 6 -2.90 17.05 -4.74
CA GLY A 6 -1.85 16.12 -4.34
C GLY A 6 -0.71 16.06 -5.34
N GLY A 7 0.45 15.60 -4.87
CA GLY A 7 1.69 15.59 -5.63
C GLY A 7 2.93 15.44 -4.75
N GLU A 8 4.06 15.86 -5.31
CA GLU A 8 5.40 15.81 -4.69
C GLU A 8 5.97 17.22 -4.53
N GLY A 9 6.46 17.55 -3.33
CA GLY A 9 7.01 18.87 -3.03
C GLY A 9 6.03 19.99 -3.37
N ASP A 10 6.50 20.98 -4.13
CA ASP A 10 5.68 22.14 -4.55
C ASP A 10 4.79 21.84 -5.79
N ASN A 11 4.91 20.65 -6.39
CA ASN A 11 4.18 20.28 -7.61
C ASN A 11 2.83 19.63 -7.30
N LEU A 12 1.96 20.37 -6.61
CA LEU A 12 0.61 19.93 -6.28
C LEU A 12 -0.35 20.11 -7.47
N LYS A 13 -1.03 19.03 -7.87
CA LYS A 13 -2.09 19.06 -8.89
C LYS A 13 -3.45 18.98 -8.23
N LYS A 14 -4.43 19.72 -8.76
CA LYS A 14 -5.81 19.63 -8.30
C LYS A 14 -6.37 18.26 -8.66
N LEU A 15 -6.85 17.53 -7.65
CA LEU A 15 -7.42 16.20 -7.78
C LEU A 15 -8.95 16.23 -7.78
N SER A 16 -9.53 17.10 -6.94
CA SER A 16 -10.99 17.16 -6.73
C SER A 16 -11.44 18.56 -6.31
N ASP A 17 -12.70 18.89 -6.59
CA ASP A 17 -13.41 20.07 -6.08
C ASP A 17 -14.82 19.65 -5.66
N VAL A 18 -15.12 19.76 -4.38
CA VAL A 18 -16.31 19.18 -3.74
C VAL A 18 -17.18 20.30 -3.18
N GLY A 19 -18.40 20.41 -3.72
CA GLY A 19 -19.48 21.16 -3.11
C GLY A 19 -20.04 20.38 -1.91
N ILE A 20 -20.18 21.05 -0.78
CA ILE A 20 -20.83 20.46 0.41
C ILE A 20 -22.19 21.13 0.54
N ASP A 21 -23.24 20.31 0.54
CA ASP A 21 -24.60 20.77 0.85
C ASP A 21 -24.67 21.21 2.32
N GLU A 22 -25.16 22.42 2.56
CA GLU A 22 -25.26 23.00 3.90
C GLU A 22 -26.21 22.23 4.83
N SER A 23 -27.15 21.48 4.25
CA SER A 23 -28.10 20.65 4.99
C SER A 23 -27.54 19.25 5.30
N TYR A 24 -26.42 18.85 4.68
CA TYR A 24 -25.85 17.53 4.85
C TYR A 24 -25.19 17.36 6.22
N ILE A 25 -25.57 16.28 6.90
CA ILE A 25 -25.02 15.88 8.20
C ILE A 25 -24.38 14.50 8.04
N GLY A 26 -23.05 14.45 8.04
CA GLY A 26 -22.30 13.20 7.95
C GLY A 26 -20.84 13.39 7.55
N ASP A 27 -20.16 12.27 7.33
CA ASP A 27 -18.83 12.27 6.73
C ASP A 27 -18.95 12.65 5.24
N VAL A 28 -18.13 13.59 4.78
CA VAL A 28 -18.02 13.94 3.34
C VAL A 28 -16.76 13.27 2.79
N CYS A 29 -16.93 12.44 1.76
CA CYS A 29 -15.80 11.87 1.02
C CYS A 29 -15.28 12.91 0.03
N VAL A 30 -14.00 13.29 0.13
CA VAL A 30 -13.39 14.29 -0.75
C VAL A 30 -12.41 13.70 -1.77
N LEU A 31 -11.95 12.47 -1.51
CA LEU A 31 -11.12 11.65 -2.40
C LEU A 31 -11.45 10.19 -2.15
N GLU A 32 -11.64 9.43 -3.22
CA GLU A 32 -11.89 7.99 -3.22
C GLU A 32 -11.17 7.31 -4.38
N ASP A 33 -11.05 5.99 -4.31
CA ASP A 33 -10.51 5.13 -5.38
C ASP A 33 -9.15 5.56 -5.93
N MET A 34 -8.30 6.09 -5.05
CA MET A 34 -6.96 6.52 -5.43
C MET A 34 -6.10 5.34 -5.89
N THR A 35 -5.74 5.32 -7.17
CA THR A 35 -4.90 4.27 -7.78
C THR A 35 -3.40 4.59 -7.75
N THR A 36 -3.05 5.84 -7.48
CA THR A 36 -1.68 6.34 -7.52
C THR A 36 -1.25 6.82 -6.14
N HIS A 37 -0.02 6.50 -5.75
CA HIS A 37 0.55 7.04 -4.51
C HIS A 37 0.87 8.53 -4.69
N LEU A 38 0.33 9.35 -3.79
CA LEU A 38 0.61 10.79 -3.72
C LEU A 38 1.15 11.08 -2.32
N PRO A 39 2.43 11.44 -2.18
CA PRO A 39 3.05 11.60 -0.86
C PRO A 39 2.50 12.80 -0.09
N VAL A 40 1.99 13.82 -0.79
CA VAL A 40 1.31 14.95 -0.19
C VAL A 40 -0.12 15.02 -0.71
N ILE A 41 -1.08 15.18 0.21
CA ILE A 41 -2.47 15.53 -0.06
C ILE A 41 -2.78 16.82 0.68
N GLU A 42 -3.25 17.82 -0.04
CA GLU A 42 -3.60 19.12 0.52
C GLU A 42 -5.10 19.39 0.33
N VAL A 43 -5.79 19.59 1.45
CA VAL A 43 -7.23 19.87 1.49
C VAL A 43 -7.43 21.35 1.78
N ARG A 44 -7.93 22.11 0.80
CA ARG A 44 -8.21 23.54 0.91
C ARG A 44 -9.71 23.77 1.09
N ILE A 45 -10.09 24.46 2.15
CA ILE A 45 -11.46 24.93 2.34
C ILE A 45 -11.54 26.29 1.67
N VAL A 46 -12.25 26.35 0.55
CA VAL A 46 -12.20 27.51 -0.36
C VAL A 46 -13.32 28.49 -0.05
N GLU A 47 -14.47 27.98 0.37
CA GLU A 47 -15.67 28.77 0.68
C GLU A 47 -16.37 28.17 1.89
N CYS A 48 -16.83 29.04 2.79
CA CYS A 48 -17.67 28.72 3.92
C CYS A 48 -19.09 29.23 3.69
N ARG A 49 -20.04 28.67 4.43
CA ARG A 49 -21.41 29.18 4.48
C ARG A 49 -21.42 30.61 5.04
N ASP A 50 -22.32 31.43 4.50
CA ASP A 50 -22.58 32.80 4.95
C ASP A 50 -21.29 33.66 5.07
N ASP A 51 -20.34 33.47 4.13
CA ASP A 51 -19.02 34.13 4.10
C ASP A 51 -18.22 33.96 5.40
N GLY A 52 -18.40 32.83 6.09
CA GLY A 52 -17.65 32.49 7.29
C GLY A 52 -16.13 32.49 7.06
N ILE A 53 -15.38 33.12 7.97
CA ILE A 53 -13.92 33.26 7.85
C ILE A 53 -13.21 32.04 8.45
N ASP A 54 -13.82 31.41 9.46
CA ASP A 54 -13.28 30.27 10.18
C ASP A 54 -14.04 28.98 9.88
N VAL A 55 -13.32 27.85 9.93
CA VAL A 55 -13.90 26.53 9.71
C VAL A 55 -13.72 25.64 10.92
N ARG A 56 -14.76 24.92 11.28
CA ARG A 56 -14.72 23.89 12.33
C ARG A 56 -14.66 22.50 11.73
N LEU A 57 -13.51 21.84 11.83
CA LEU A 57 -13.34 20.44 11.48
C LEU A 57 -13.58 19.55 12.71
N ARG A 58 -14.56 18.65 12.64
CA ARG A 58 -14.86 17.71 13.74
C ARG A 58 -13.95 16.48 13.74
N GLY A 59 -13.47 16.08 12.57
CA GLY A 59 -12.60 14.92 12.42
C GLY A 59 -12.20 14.74 10.96
N ILE A 60 -11.07 14.06 10.75
CA ILE A 60 -10.56 13.68 9.44
C ILE A 60 -10.30 12.18 9.48
N LYS A 61 -10.66 11.48 8.40
CA LYS A 61 -10.52 10.04 8.31
C LYS A 61 -9.83 9.67 7.00
N ILE A 62 -8.79 8.86 7.11
CA ILE A 62 -8.11 8.26 5.96
C ILE A 62 -8.35 6.75 6.05
N LYS A 63 -8.91 6.19 4.98
CA LYS A 63 -9.19 4.76 4.85
C LYS A 63 -8.41 4.22 3.66
N SER A 64 -7.74 3.09 3.85
CA SER A 64 -7.13 2.33 2.77
C SER A 64 -7.99 1.11 2.46
N SER A 65 -8.35 0.93 1.18
CA SER A 65 -9.08 -0.25 0.70
C SER A 65 -8.17 -1.48 0.56
N ARG A 66 -6.83 -1.31 0.63
CA ARG A 66 -5.92 -2.45 0.69
C ARG A 66 -6.11 -3.18 2.01
N GLN A 67 -6.44 -4.46 1.93
CA GLN A 67 -6.20 -5.40 3.03
C GLN A 67 -4.78 -5.16 3.55
N ARG A 68 -4.71 -4.90 4.86
CA ARG A 68 -3.50 -4.75 5.68
C ARG A 68 -2.37 -5.56 5.06
N GLU A 69 -1.28 -4.89 4.64
CA GLU A 69 -0.04 -5.58 4.30
C GLU A 69 0.32 -6.54 5.45
N LEU A 70 1.07 -7.62 5.16
CA LEU A 70 1.36 -8.78 6.03
C LEU A 70 2.09 -8.44 7.36
N GLY A 71 2.06 -7.20 7.82
CA GLY A 71 2.68 -6.72 9.03
C GLY A 71 4.15 -6.37 8.84
N LEU A 72 4.62 -6.22 7.58
CA LEU A 72 5.98 -5.72 7.33
C LEU A 72 6.06 -4.28 7.84
N ASN A 73 6.91 -4.09 8.85
CA ASN A 73 7.27 -2.79 9.39
C ASN A 73 8.79 -2.64 9.28
N ALA A 74 9.29 -1.44 8.99
CA ALA A 74 10.72 -1.12 9.01
C ALA A 74 11.36 -1.48 10.35
N ASP A 75 10.61 -1.39 11.46
CA ASP A 75 11.07 -1.79 12.79
C ASP A 75 11.49 -3.26 12.87
N MET A 76 10.93 -4.14 12.02
CA MET A 76 11.32 -5.55 11.95
C MET A 76 12.77 -5.73 11.49
N PHE A 77 13.32 -4.75 10.77
CA PHE A 77 14.67 -4.77 10.22
C PHE A 77 15.67 -3.99 11.08
N GLN A 78 15.27 -3.57 12.29
CA GLN A 78 16.21 -3.00 13.25
C GLN A 78 17.25 -4.05 13.67
N PRO A 79 18.51 -3.65 13.93
CA PRO A 79 19.58 -4.59 14.26
C PRO A 79 19.24 -5.56 15.40
N ALA A 80 18.52 -5.08 16.42
CA ALA A 80 18.06 -5.91 17.55
C ALA A 80 17.14 -7.08 17.13
N ASN A 81 16.44 -6.96 16.00
CA ASN A 81 15.54 -7.96 15.45
C ASN A 81 16.21 -8.85 14.39
N LEU A 82 17.44 -8.52 13.95
CA LEU A 82 18.18 -9.23 12.90
C LEU A 82 19.18 -10.27 13.44
N VAL A 83 19.20 -10.54 14.75
CA VAL A 83 20.13 -11.51 15.38
C VAL A 83 20.09 -12.89 14.71
N ARG A 84 18.92 -13.31 14.21
CA ARG A 84 18.74 -14.59 13.49
C ARG A 84 19.10 -14.53 12.00
N TYR A 85 19.36 -13.34 11.48
CA TYR A 85 19.64 -13.06 10.08
C TYR A 85 20.94 -12.27 9.91
N PRO A 86 22.10 -12.81 10.36
CA PRO A 86 23.37 -12.08 10.40
C PRO A 86 23.85 -11.61 9.01
N ARG A 87 23.36 -12.21 7.92
CA ARG A 87 23.65 -11.76 6.54
C ARG A 87 22.95 -10.45 6.16
N LEU A 88 21.92 -10.06 6.90
CA LEU A 88 21.20 -8.81 6.71
C LEU A 88 21.75 -7.70 7.61
N GLU A 89 22.62 -8.05 8.57
CA GLU A 89 23.25 -7.10 9.48
C GLU A 89 24.15 -6.11 8.71
N GLY A 90 24.20 -4.86 9.19
CA GLY A 90 24.94 -3.77 8.54
C GLY A 90 24.27 -3.19 7.28
N ARG A 91 23.05 -3.64 6.93
CA ARG A 91 22.21 -3.01 5.90
C ARG A 91 21.21 -2.06 6.55
N ASP A 92 20.92 -0.96 5.85
CA ASP A 92 19.93 0.01 6.28
C ASP A 92 18.52 -0.64 6.41
N PRO A 93 17.83 -0.49 7.57
CA PRO A 93 16.51 -1.05 7.79
C PRO A 93 15.48 -0.68 6.72
N ASP A 94 15.52 0.54 6.19
CA ASP A 94 14.57 1.00 5.16
C ASP A 94 14.82 0.28 3.84
N VAL A 95 16.09 0.06 3.48
CA VAL A 95 16.47 -0.71 2.28
C VAL A 95 15.98 -2.15 2.39
N LEU A 96 16.12 -2.76 3.57
CA LEU A 96 15.63 -4.13 3.82
C LEU A 96 14.10 -4.19 3.77
N TYR A 97 13.42 -3.20 4.33
CA TYR A 97 11.96 -3.06 4.27
C TYR A 97 11.47 -2.98 2.83
N TRP A 98 11.98 -2.05 2.04
CA TRP A 98 11.56 -1.89 0.65
C TRP A 98 11.85 -3.12 -0.20
N ARG A 99 13.00 -3.78 0.03
CA ARG A 99 13.30 -5.06 -0.61
C ARG A 99 12.27 -6.13 -0.27
N ALA A 100 11.88 -6.25 1.00
CA ALA A 100 10.87 -7.21 1.45
C ALA A 100 9.50 -6.92 0.82
N VAL A 101 9.09 -5.65 0.75
CA VAL A 101 7.85 -5.22 0.08
C VAL A 101 7.85 -5.63 -1.39
N ILE A 102 8.94 -5.41 -2.12
CA ILE A 102 9.06 -5.79 -3.54
C ILE A 102 8.98 -7.31 -3.71
N GLN A 103 9.72 -8.06 -2.89
CA GLN A 103 9.69 -9.54 -2.92
C GLN A 103 8.28 -10.08 -2.65
N GLN A 104 7.57 -9.50 -1.68
CA GLN A 104 6.20 -9.89 -1.39
C GLN A 104 5.26 -9.61 -2.58
N ARG A 105 5.40 -8.45 -3.24
CA ARG A 105 4.61 -8.14 -4.45
C ARG A 105 4.89 -9.14 -5.57
N PHE A 106 6.15 -9.48 -5.78
CA PHE A 106 6.53 -10.49 -6.76
C PHE A 106 5.89 -11.85 -6.45
N ILE A 107 5.98 -12.33 -5.21
CA ILE A 107 5.38 -13.61 -4.79
C ILE A 107 3.87 -13.58 -5.02
N LYS A 108 3.18 -12.50 -4.63
CA LYS A 108 1.74 -12.37 -4.84
C LYS A 108 1.35 -12.43 -6.32
N ILE A 109 2.12 -11.75 -7.19
CA ILE A 109 1.89 -11.81 -8.64
C ILE A 109 2.14 -13.22 -9.14
N LEU A 110 3.26 -13.84 -8.74
CA LEU A 110 3.62 -15.19 -9.10
C LEU A 110 2.53 -16.19 -8.71
N ASP A 111 2.07 -16.19 -7.46
CA ASP A 111 1.01 -17.07 -6.96
C ASP A 111 -0.27 -16.93 -7.78
N ASN A 112 -0.64 -15.70 -8.15
CA ASN A 112 -1.82 -15.43 -8.96
C ASN A 112 -1.69 -15.94 -10.40
N VAL A 113 -0.49 -16.05 -10.96
CA VAL A 113 -0.28 -16.55 -12.34
C VAL A 113 0.22 -17.99 -12.40
N LEU A 114 0.65 -18.54 -11.27
CA LEU A 114 1.29 -19.86 -11.20
C LEU A 114 0.37 -20.96 -11.76
N HIS A 115 -0.93 -20.86 -11.48
CA HIS A 115 -1.94 -21.81 -11.97
C HIS A 115 -2.20 -21.71 -13.49
N HIS A 116 -1.80 -20.61 -14.13
CA HIS A 116 -1.82 -20.47 -15.59
C HIS A 116 -0.52 -20.95 -16.24
N LEU A 117 0.61 -20.79 -15.54
CA LEU A 117 1.94 -21.21 -16.01
C LEU A 117 2.17 -22.71 -15.84
N VAL A 118 1.53 -23.32 -14.84
CA VAL A 118 1.63 -24.74 -14.55
C VAL A 118 0.25 -25.34 -14.76
N PRO A 119 -0.01 -26.00 -15.89
CA PRO A 119 -1.24 -26.77 -16.08
C PRO A 119 -1.37 -27.71 -14.89
N ALA A 120 -2.55 -27.70 -14.24
CA ALA A 120 -2.87 -28.44 -13.03
C ALA A 120 -1.97 -29.67 -12.86
N TRP A 121 -1.07 -29.63 -11.87
CA TRP A 121 0.01 -30.61 -11.64
C TRP A 121 -0.40 -32.03 -12.02
N ASP A 122 -0.08 -32.41 -13.26
CA ASP A 122 -0.23 -33.77 -13.71
C ASP A 122 0.98 -34.52 -13.17
N TYR A 123 0.78 -35.21 -12.04
CA TYR A 123 1.80 -35.99 -11.33
C TYR A 123 2.39 -37.13 -12.17
N THR A 124 1.90 -37.32 -13.39
CA THR A 124 2.38 -38.31 -14.37
C THR A 124 3.58 -37.82 -15.18
N LEU A 125 3.85 -36.51 -15.23
CA LEU A 125 5.02 -35.96 -15.92
C LEU A 125 6.27 -36.14 -15.04
N GLY A 126 7.14 -37.07 -15.42
CA GLY A 126 8.40 -37.44 -14.75
C GLY A 126 9.43 -36.31 -14.54
N THR A 127 9.07 -35.06 -14.83
CA THR A 127 9.83 -33.82 -14.66
C THR A 127 9.94 -33.36 -13.19
N PHE A 128 9.31 -34.06 -12.24
CA PHE A 128 9.30 -33.70 -10.82
C PHE A 128 10.70 -33.67 -10.16
N ASN A 129 11.68 -34.36 -10.74
CA ASN A 129 13.05 -34.32 -10.21
C ASN A 129 13.76 -32.98 -10.46
N GLU A 130 13.41 -32.24 -11.52
CA GLU A 130 14.02 -30.92 -11.80
C GLU A 130 13.43 -29.81 -10.91
N LEU A 131 12.15 -29.93 -10.56
CA LEU A 131 11.44 -28.98 -9.68
C LEU A 131 11.78 -29.12 -8.19
N LYS A 132 12.48 -30.18 -7.77
CA LYS A 132 13.00 -30.31 -6.39
C LYS A 132 13.92 -29.15 -6.00
N HIS A 133 14.58 -28.51 -6.98
CA HIS A 133 15.41 -27.34 -6.74
C HIS A 133 14.60 -26.05 -6.52
N ILE A 134 13.36 -25.97 -7.02
CA ILE A 134 12.51 -24.78 -6.93
C ILE A 134 11.71 -24.74 -5.61
N LYS A 135 11.53 -25.88 -4.93
CA LYS A 135 10.84 -25.98 -3.63
C LYS A 135 11.38 -25.04 -2.54
N GLN A 136 12.63 -24.59 -2.63
CA GLN A 136 13.19 -23.62 -1.68
C GLN A 136 12.56 -22.22 -1.77
N PHE A 137 11.94 -21.84 -2.90
CA PHE A 137 11.26 -20.54 -3.02
C PHE A 137 9.92 -20.46 -2.29
N LEU A 138 9.24 -21.59 -2.10
CA LEU A 138 7.87 -21.64 -1.58
C LEU A 138 7.76 -21.81 -0.05
N LEU A 139 8.89 -21.84 0.67
CA LEU A 139 8.92 -21.90 2.13
C LEU A 139 8.25 -20.69 2.83
N LEU A 140 7.86 -19.66 2.08
CA LEU A 140 7.16 -18.48 2.58
C LEU A 140 5.66 -18.42 2.24
N SER A 141 5.13 -19.32 1.41
CA SER A 141 3.68 -19.37 1.17
C SER A 141 3.04 -20.23 2.27
N LYS A 142 2.36 -19.61 3.23
CA LYS A 142 1.51 -20.35 4.18
C LYS A 142 0.34 -21.00 3.43
N ARG A 143 -0.02 -22.21 3.88
CA ARG A 143 -1.33 -22.83 3.58
C ARG A 143 -2.47 -21.97 4.11
#